data_AF-A0A8D5A4Q0-F1
#
_entry.id   AF-A0A8D5A4Q0-F1
#
_cell.length_a   1.000
_cell.length_b   1.000
_cell.length_c   1.000
_cell.angle_alpha   90.00
_cell.angle_beta   90.00
_cell.angle_gamma   90.00
#
_symmetry.space_group_name_H-M   'P 1'
#
loop_
_entity.id
_entity.type
_entity.pdbx_description
1 polymer ?
#
loop_
_entity_poly.entity_id
_entity_poly.type
_entity_poly.pdbx_seq_one_letter_code
_entity_poly.pdbx_strand_id
1 'polypeptide(L)'
;MENKTEESIIVTIDDTEGNSRDFVQDMVIPFDGKEFAVLVSIPESMDSEEEPDIILARIDKDQDGEVVYVSPTDEEYDAVAEIYNAM
;
A
#
# COMPACT_ATOMS: atom_id res chain seq x y z
N MET A 1 7.85 -25.03 -10.35
CA MET A 1 6.65 -24.24 -10.05
C MET A 1 6.98 -22.82 -10.45
N GLU A 2 6.54 -22.43 -11.64
CA GLU A 2 6.55 -21.03 -12.07
C GLU A 2 5.57 -20.28 -11.18
N ASN A 3 6.07 -19.55 -10.19
CA ASN A 3 5.33 -18.40 -9.66
C ASN A 3 6.01 -17.18 -10.23
N LYS A 4 5.50 -16.80 -11.40
CA LYS A 4 5.64 -15.51 -12.07
C LYS A 4 5.74 -14.41 -11.00
N THR A 5 6.95 -13.93 -10.73
CA THR A 5 7.21 -12.84 -9.80
C THR A 5 6.68 -11.58 -10.46
N GLU A 6 5.38 -11.35 -10.35
CA GLU A 6 4.84 -9.99 -10.44
C GLU A 6 5.63 -9.20 -9.42
N GLU A 7 6.41 -8.21 -9.89
CA GLU A 7 7.38 -7.45 -9.11
C GLU A 7 6.65 -6.75 -7.97
N SER A 8 6.49 -7.46 -6.84
CA SER A 8 5.75 -7.00 -5.68
C SER A 8 6.66 -5.99 -4.99
N ILE A 9 6.30 -4.72 -5.06
CA ILE A 9 7.11 -3.64 -4.48
C ILE A 9 6.94 -3.71 -2.96
N ILE A 10 8.03 -3.98 -2.24
CA ILE A 10 8.03 -3.92 -0.78
C ILE A 10 8.19 -2.46 -0.38
N VAL A 11 7.21 -1.96 0.36
CA VAL A 11 7.16 -0.59 0.88
C VAL A 11 7.30 -0.65 2.39
N THR A 12 8.35 -0.02 2.91
CA THR A 12 8.53 0.16 4.35
C THR A 12 7.88 1.49 4.74
N ILE A 13 6.93 1.45 5.66
CA ILE A 13 6.26 2.64 6.21
C ILE A 13 6.65 2.78 7.66
N ASP A 14 7.26 3.91 7.99
CA ASP A 14 7.55 4.33 9.36
C ASP A 14 6.34 5.04 9.95
N ASP A 15 5.75 4.46 10.98
CA ASP A 15 4.66 5.08 11.69
C ASP A 15 5.15 6.20 12.63
N THR A 16 4.23 7.02 13.13
CA THR A 16 4.54 8.17 14.01
C THR A 16 5.18 7.78 15.33
N GLU A 17 5.03 6.52 15.75
CA GLU A 17 5.69 5.93 16.92
C GLU A 17 7.12 5.44 16.65
N GLY A 18 7.62 5.53 15.40
CA GLY A 18 8.94 5.03 15.00
C GLY A 18 8.99 3.53 14.75
N ASN A 19 7.83 2.89 14.56
CA ASN A 19 7.73 1.50 14.15
C ASN A 19 7.71 1.45 12.62
N SER A 20 8.69 0.79 12.01
CA SER A 20 8.69 0.49 10.59
C SER A 20 7.95 -0.80 10.34
N ARG A 21 6.97 -0.79 9.43
CA ARG A 21 6.28 -2.00 8.97
C ARG A 21 6.48 -2.17 7.48
N ASP A 22 6.76 -3.40 7.08
CA ASP A 22 6.90 -3.77 5.68
C ASP A 22 5.55 -4.21 5.12
N PHE A 23 5.19 -3.59 4.00
CA PHE A 23 3.99 -3.91 3.26
C PHE A 23 4.37 -4.33 1.84
N VAL A 24 3.57 -5.21 1.26
CA VAL A 24 3.66 -5.53 -0.16
C VAL A 24 2.62 -4.73 -0.94
N GLN A 25 3.07 -4.06 -2.02
CA GLN A 25 2.16 -3.44 -2.97
C GLN A 25 1.44 -4.53 -3.76
N ASP A 26 0.15 -4.69 -3.46
CA ASP A 26 -0.72 -5.64 -4.14
C ASP A 26 -1.22 -5.07 -5.47
N MET A 27 -1.79 -3.86 -5.44
CA MET A 27 -2.31 -3.21 -6.65
C MET A 27 -2.23 -1.68 -6.60
N VAL A 28 -2.30 -1.03 -7.77
CA VAL A 28 -2.33 0.43 -7.90
C VAL A 28 -3.61 0.88 -8.58
N ILE A 29 -4.34 1.78 -7.92
CA ILE A 29 -5.60 2.37 -8.36
C ILE A 29 -5.35 3.82 -8.75
N PRO A 30 -5.50 4.18 -10.04
CA PRO A 30 -5.48 5.59 -10.44
C PRO A 30 -6.81 6.27 -10.08
N PHE A 31 -6.76 7.37 -9.33
CA PHE A 31 -7.94 8.15 -8.95
C PHE A 31 -7.62 9.65 -8.96
N ASP A 32 -8.50 10.45 -9.55
CA ASP A 32 -8.38 11.91 -9.63
C ASP A 32 -7.02 12.43 -10.16
N GLY A 33 -6.40 11.69 -11.09
CA GLY A 33 -5.08 12.03 -11.65
C GLY A 33 -3.90 11.73 -10.72
N LYS A 34 -4.14 11.06 -9.60
CA LYS A 34 -3.15 10.51 -8.66
C LYS A 34 -3.17 8.99 -8.71
N GLU A 35 -2.16 8.38 -8.12
CA GLU A 35 -2.02 6.92 -8.04
C GLU A 35 -2.09 6.50 -6.58
N PHE A 36 -2.81 5.42 -6.28
CA PHE A 36 -2.97 4.90 -4.92
C PHE A 36 -2.59 3.44 -4.90
N ALA A 37 -1.67 3.06 -4.02
CA ALA A 37 -1.26 1.69 -3.80
C ALA A 37 -2.07 1.05 -2.67
N VAL A 38 -2.62 -0.12 -2.95
CA VAL A 38 -3.12 -1.04 -1.92
C VAL A 38 -1.92 -1.81 -1.39
N LEU A 39 -1.67 -1.66 -0.10
CA LEU A 39 -0.53 -2.23 0.61
C LEU A 39 -1.03 -3.26 1.61
N VAL A 40 -0.48 -4.46 1.55
CA VAL A 40 -0.85 -5.58 2.44
C VAL A 40 0.30 -5.84 3.41
N SER A 41 0.02 -5.86 4.71
CA SER A 41 1.06 -6.07 5.71
C SER A 41 1.64 -7.47 5.60
N ILE A 42 2.96 -7.55 5.72
CA ILE A 42 3.65 -8.84 5.72
C ILE A 42 3.66 -9.35 7.16
N PRO A 43 3.05 -10.50 7.47
CA PRO A 43 3.10 -11.04 8.83
C PRO A 43 4.54 -11.35 9.20
N GLU A 44 4.96 -10.94 10.41
CA GLU A 44 6.34 -11.17 10.88
C GLU A 44 6.66 -12.67 11.04
N SER A 45 5.65 -13.53 11.10
CA SER A 45 5.80 -14.97 11.30
C SER A 45 4.68 -15.75 10.62
N MET A 46 4.99 -16.90 10.02
CA MET A 46 3.97 -17.84 9.49
C MET A 46 2.99 -18.35 10.56
N ASP A 47 3.37 -18.27 11.84
CA ASP A 47 2.54 -18.63 13.00
C ASP A 47 1.74 -17.43 13.56
N SER A 48 1.84 -16.24 12.97
CA SER A 48 0.96 -15.13 13.36
C SER A 48 -0.46 -15.43 12.90
N GLU A 49 -1.37 -15.56 13.86
CA GLU A 49 -2.82 -15.58 13.61
C GLU A 49 -3.38 -14.18 13.30
N GLU A 50 -2.52 -13.16 13.26
CA GLU A 50 -2.92 -11.81 12.86
C GLU A 50 -3.23 -11.79 11.36
N GLU A 51 -4.44 -11.34 11.04
CA GLU A 51 -4.84 -11.10 9.65
C GLU A 51 -3.95 -9.99 9.07
N PRO A 52 -3.51 -10.13 7.80
CA PRO A 52 -2.73 -9.08 7.18
C PRO A 52 -3.57 -7.80 7.10
N ASP A 53 -3.01 -6.70 7.60
CA ASP A 53 -3.61 -5.38 7.53
C ASP A 53 -3.50 -4.88 6.10
N ILE A 54 -4.63 -4.49 5.52
CA ILE A 54 -4.68 -3.86 4.21
C ILE A 54 -4.85 -2.36 4.42
N ILE A 55 -3.87 -1.59 3.96
CA ILE A 55 -3.91 -0.13 4.00
C ILE A 55 -3.83 0.45 2.60
N LEU A 56 -4.39 1.65 2.43
CA LEU A 56 -4.26 2.40 1.20
C LEU A 56 -3.23 3.51 1.39
N ALA A 57 -2.28 3.61 0.49
CA ALA A 57 -1.31 4.70 0.44
C ALA A 57 -1.40 5.44 -0.89
N ARG A 58 -1.35 6.77 -0.86
CA ARG A 58 -1.21 7.57 -2.07
C ARG A 58 0.25 7.57 -2.50
N ILE A 59 0.47 7.30 -3.77
CA ILE A 59 1.75 7.42 -4.44
C ILE A 59 1.93 8.89 -4.81
N ASP A 60 2.89 9.55 -4.18
CA ASP A 60 3.30 10.92 -4.46
C ASP A 60 4.74 10.93 -4.96
N LYS A 61 5.19 12.08 -5.46
CA LYS A 61 6.59 12.27 -5.90
C LYS A 61 7.21 13.39 -5.10
N ASP A 62 8.34 13.12 -4.47
CA ASP A 62 9.08 14.13 -3.73
C ASP A 62 9.77 15.13 -4.70
N GLN A 63 10.51 16.09 -4.14
CA GLN A 63 11.25 17.11 -4.89
C GLN A 63 12.35 16.53 -5.80
N ASP A 64 12.91 15.37 -5.42
CA ASP A 64 13.88 14.61 -6.22
C ASP A 64 13.20 13.72 -7.27
N GLY A 65 11.86 13.64 -7.24
CA GLY A 65 11.06 12.82 -8.15
C GLY A 65 10.99 11.35 -7.74
N GLU A 66 11.41 11.02 -6.53
CA GLU A 66 11.29 9.68 -5.99
C GLU A 66 9.86 9.42 -5.53
N VAL A 67 9.41 8.19 -5.72
CA VAL A 67 8.07 7.78 -5.31
C VAL A 67 8.03 7.66 -3.80
N VAL A 68 7.12 8.38 -3.17
CA VAL A 68 6.85 8.33 -1.74
C VAL A 68 5.41 7.92 -1.49
N TYR A 69 5.22 7.05 -0.50
CA TYR A 69 3.90 6.58 -0.10
C TYR A 69 3.43 7.44 1.08
N VAL A 70 2.34 8.18 0.88
CA VAL A 70 1.77 9.06 1.90
C VAL A 70 0.35 8.63 2.22
N SER A 71 -0.12 8.95 3.43
CA SER A 71 -1.49 8.68 3.81
C SER A 71 -2.46 9.45 2.89
N PRO A 72 -3.45 8.78 2.27
CA PRO A 72 -4.49 9.45 1.51
C PRO A 72 -5.39 10.27 2.45
N THR A 73 -6.15 11.23 1.92
CA THR A 73 -7.23 11.86 2.69
C THR A 73 -8.40 10.89 2.86
N ASP A 74 -9.27 11.10 3.86
CA ASP A 74 -10.47 10.26 4.05
C ASP A 74 -11.36 10.20 2.78
N GLU A 75 -11.49 11.31 2.06
CA GLU A 75 -12.28 11.36 0.81
C GLU A 75 -11.62 10.54 -0.31
N GLU A 76 -10.29 10.62 -0.45
CA GLU A 76 -9.53 9.80 -1.40
C GLU A 76 -9.61 8.32 -1.02
N TYR A 77 -9.49 8.01 0.27
CA TYR A 77 -9.58 6.66 0.79
C TYR A 77 -10.94 6.04 0.48
N ASP A 78 -12.04 6.71 0.82
CA ASP A 78 -13.39 6.21 0.62
C ASP A 78 -13.66 5.95 -0.87
N ALA A 79 -13.32 6.91 -1.73
CA ALA A 79 -13.51 6.78 -3.18
C ALA A 79 -12.69 5.63 -3.80
N VAL A 80 -11.42 5.49 -3.40
CA VAL A 80 -10.55 4.42 -3.89
C VAL A 80 -10.96 3.07 -3.31
N ALA A 81 -11.39 3.03 -2.05
CA ALA A 81 -11.93 1.83 -1.42
C ALA A 81 -13.23 1.38 -2.10
N GLU A 82 -14.12 2.29 -2.49
CA GLU A 82 -15.30 1.97 -3.28
C GLU A 82 -14.92 1.35 -4.62
N ILE A 83 -13.92 1.91 -5.32
CA ILE A 83 -13.40 1.33 -6.57
C ILE A 83 -12.86 -0.07 -6.34
N TYR A 84 -12.04 -0.27 -5.31
CA TYR A 84 -11.48 -1.58 -4.96
C TYR A 84 -12.57 -2.62 -4.65
N ASN A 85 -13.58 -2.23 -3.85
CA ASN A 85 -14.71 -3.11 -3.51
C ASN A 85 -15.62 -3.41 -4.71
N ALA A 86 -15.61 -2.57 -5.75
CA ALA A 86 -16.40 -2.74 -6.95
C ALA A 86 -15.70 -3.58 -8.05
N MET A 87 -14.42 -3.91 -7.89
CA MET A 87 -13.68 -4.81 -8.78
C MET A 87 -14.05 -6.28 -8.53
#